data_AF-A0A1E5QKQ1-F1
#
_entry.id   AF-A0A1E5QKQ1-F1
#
_cell.length_a   1.000
_cell.length_b   1.000
_cell.length_c   1.000
_cell.angle_alpha   90.00
_cell.angle_beta   90.00
_cell.angle_gamma   90.00
#
_symmetry.space_group_name_H-M   'P 1'
#
loop_
_entity.id
_entity.type
_entity.pdbx_description
1 polymer ?
#
loop_
_entity_poly.entity_id
_entity_poly.type
_entity_poly.pdbx_seq_one_letter_code
_entity_poly.pdbx_strand_id
1 'polypeptide(L)' 'MSDFSPERWQKIKQSASRLQVLKTLLDFFEQTLNHNPNVQDLKAVEQQLQNDFDQTLENLINLIEEDDDL' A
#
# COMPACT_ATOMS: atom_id res chain seq x y z
N MET A 1 18.09 -16.93 -4.29
CA MET A 1 17.28 -16.22 -3.27
C MET A 1 17.83 -14.82 -3.25
N SER A 2 17.01 -13.79 -3.40
CA SER A 2 17.49 -12.40 -3.39
C SER A 2 18.21 -12.13 -2.08
N ASP A 3 19.50 -11.77 -2.12
CA ASP A 3 20.32 -11.53 -0.93
C ASP A 3 20.05 -10.13 -0.36
N PHE A 4 18.81 -9.89 0.05
CA PHE A 4 18.46 -8.66 0.73
C PHE A 4 19.21 -8.57 2.06
N SER A 5 19.81 -7.40 2.34
CA SER A 5 20.36 -7.13 3.66
C SER A 5 19.27 -7.22 4.75
N PRO A 6 19.61 -7.56 6.00
CA PRO A 6 18.62 -7.63 7.09
C PRO A 6 17.80 -6.34 7.25
N GLU A 7 18.42 -5.18 7.03
CA GLU A 7 17.76 -3.88 7.06
C GLU A 7 16.77 -3.70 5.90
N ARG A 8 17.19 -4.05 4.68
CA ARG A 8 16.34 -4.00 3.48
C ARG A 8 15.15 -4.95 3.62
N TRP A 9 15.38 -6.14 4.15
CA TRP A 9 14.31 -7.11 4.43
C TRP A 9 13.32 -6.61 5.49
N GLN A 10 13.78 -5.88 6.50
CA GLN A 10 12.89 -5.23 7.47
C GLN A 10 12.04 -4.14 6.82
N LYS A 11 12.64 -3.29 5.96
CA LYS A 11 11.90 -2.26 5.20
C LYS A 11 10.84 -2.89 4.29
N ILE A 12 11.18 -3.95 3.56
CA ILE A 12 10.24 -4.73 2.72
C ILE A 12 9.06 -5.25 3.56
N LYS A 13 9.32 -5.85 4.71
CA LYS A 13 8.26 -6.36 5.61
C LYS A 13 7.35 -5.25 6.14
N GLN A 14 7.92 -4.10 6.49
CA GLN A 14 7.16 -2.95 6.96
C GLN A 14 6.26 -2.40 5.86
N SER A 15 6.79 -2.22 4.64
CA SER A 15 6.01 -1.79 3.48
C SER A 15 4.90 -2.78 3.13
N ALA A 16 5.18 -4.09 3.11
CA ALA A 16 4.18 -5.12 2.88
C ALA A 16 3.07 -5.10 3.94
N SER A 17 3.43 -4.92 5.21
CA SER A 17 2.46 -4.80 6.31
C SER A 17 1.58 -3.55 6.16
N ARG A 18 2.17 -2.41 5.76
CA ARG A 18 1.43 -1.19 5.48
C ARG A 18 0.46 -1.36 4.31
N LEU A 19 0.88 -2.02 3.23
CA LEU A 19 0.01 -2.35 2.10
C LEU A 19 -1.18 -3.22 2.51
N GLN A 20 -0.95 -4.21 3.38
CA GLN A 20 -2.04 -5.06 3.88
C GLN A 20 -3.09 -4.25 4.65
N VAL A 21 -2.65 -3.31 5.49
CA VAL A 21 -3.56 -2.42 6.24
C VAL A 21 -4.32 -1.51 5.29
N LEU A 22 -3.63 -0.85 4.35
CA LEU A 22 -4.25 0.05 3.38
C LEU A 22 -5.28 -0.67 2.51
N LYS A 23 -4.96 -1.89 2.03
CA LYS A 23 -5.91 -2.74 1.31
C LYS A 23 -7.15 -3.07 2.14
N THR A 24 -6.97 -3.44 3.40
CA THR A 24 -8.10 -3.76 4.30
C THR A 24 -9.01 -2.54 4.50
N LEU A 25 -8.43 -1.35 4.60
CA LEU A 25 -9.21 -0.11 4.70
C LEU A 25 -9.94 0.18 3.39
N LEU A 26 -9.27 0.08 2.24
CA LEU A 26 -9.90 0.28 0.92
C LEU A 26 -11.08 -0.70 0.71
N ASP A 27 -10.90 -1.98 1.01
CA ASP A 27 -11.95 -3.00 0.91
C ASP A 27 -13.17 -2.64 1.81
N PHE A 28 -12.92 -2.11 3.00
CA PHE A 28 -13.98 -1.62 3.90
C PHE A 28 -14.71 -0.39 3.34
N PHE A 29 -13.96 0.54 2.75
CA PHE A 29 -14.51 1.74 2.11
C PHE A 29 -15.38 1.37 0.91
N GLU A 30 -14.91 0.46 0.05
CA GLU A 30 -15.67 -0.02 -1.10
C GLU A 30 -17.01 -0.66 -0.65
N GLN A 31 -16.98 -1.51 0.37
CA GLN A 31 -18.19 -2.08 0.95
C GLN A 31 -19.12 -1.00 1.50
N THR A 32 -18.59 0.01 2.21
CA THR A 32 -19.38 1.07 2.83
C THR A 32 -20.02 1.99 1.79
N LEU A 33 -19.27 2.40 0.77
CA LEU A 33 -19.72 3.25 -0.33
C LEU A 33 -20.77 2.55 -1.21
N ASN A 34 -20.64 1.24 -1.42
CA ASN A 34 -21.64 0.45 -2.14
C ASN A 34 -23.00 0.44 -1.41
N HIS A 35 -23.01 0.50 -0.08
CA HIS A 35 -24.26 0.58 0.70
C HIS A 35 -24.77 2.02 0.88
N ASN A 36 -23.89 3.02 0.85
CA ASN A 36 -24.23 4.44 1.03
C ASN A 36 -23.42 5.35 0.07
N PRO A 37 -23.86 5.50 -1.19
CA PRO A 37 -23.08 6.18 -2.23
C PRO A 37 -23.03 7.72 -2.09
N ASN A 38 -23.82 8.31 -1.19
CA ASN A 38 -23.95 9.76 -1.03
C ASN A 38 -22.93 10.39 -0.07
N VAL A 39 -21.94 9.64 0.42
CA VAL A 39 -20.95 10.20 1.34
C VAL A 39 -19.75 10.72 0.53
N GLN A 40 -19.88 11.95 0.01
CA GLN A 40 -18.79 12.63 -0.72
C GLN A 40 -17.49 12.68 0.07
N ASP A 41 -17.56 12.85 1.40
CA ASP A 41 -16.39 12.87 2.28
C ASP A 41 -15.62 11.55 2.29
N LEU A 42 -16.32 10.40 2.14
CA LEU A 42 -15.67 9.09 2.10
C LEU A 42 -14.93 8.84 0.79
N LYS A 43 -15.36 9.43 -0.34
CA LYS A 43 -14.64 9.34 -1.62
C LYS A 43 -13.29 10.05 -1.58
N ALA A 44 -13.21 11.20 -0.91
CA ALA A 44 -11.95 11.91 -0.73
C ALA A 44 -10.97 11.10 0.12
N VAL A 45 -11.48 10.44 1.17
CA VAL A 45 -10.66 9.56 2.03
C VAL A 45 -10.23 8.30 1.29
N GLU A 46 -11.12 7.66 0.52
CA GLU A 46 -10.80 6.52 -0.34
C GLU A 46 -9.68 6.88 -1.33
N GLN A 47 -9.80 8.03 -2.01
CA GLN A 47 -8.75 8.49 -2.93
C GLN A 47 -7.41 8.71 -2.23
N GLN A 48 -7.41 9.26 -1.02
CA GLN A 48 -6.17 9.42 -0.25
C GLN A 48 -5.56 8.07 0.13
N LEU A 49 -6.38 7.12 0.58
CA LEU A 49 -5.92 5.77 0.90
C LEU A 49 -5.37 5.04 -0.33
N GLN A 50 -5.96 5.26 -1.50
CA GLN A 50 -5.49 4.72 -2.77
C GLN A 50 -4.12 5.31 -3.13
N ASN A 51 -3.96 6.63 -3.03
CA ASN A 51 -2.68 7.29 -3.28
C ASN A 51 -1.58 6.80 -2.32
N ASP A 52 -1.93 6.63 -1.04
CA ASP A 52 -1.00 6.10 -0.03
C ASP A 52 -0.62 4.64 -0.32
N PHE A 53 -1.55 3.85 -0.85
CA PHE A 53 -1.31 2.47 -1.27
C PHE A 53 -0.34 2.43 -2.45
N ASP A 54 -0.61 3.22 -3.49
CA ASP A 54 0.22 3.27 -4.69
C ASP A 54 1.65 3.72 -4.37
N GLN A 55 1.81 4.76 -3.56
CA GLN A 55 3.14 5.20 -3.10
C GLN A 55 3.86 4.14 -2.27
N THR A 56 3.15 3.42 -1.40
CA THR A 56 3.77 2.36 -0.58
C THR A 56 4.20 1.19 -1.47
N LEU A 57 3.43 0.88 -2.51
CA LEU A 57 3.74 -0.17 -3.47
C LEU A 57 4.95 0.21 -4.33
N GLU A 58 4.99 1.44 -4.85
CA GLU A 58 6.13 1.95 -5.61
C GLU A 58 7.42 1.91 -4.78
N ASN A 59 7.37 2.36 -3.52
CA ASN A 59 8.51 2.26 -2.61
C ASN A 59 8.94 0.81 -2.36
N LEU A 60 7.99 -0.12 -2.25
CA LEU A 60 8.30 -1.54 -2.08
C LEU A 60 8.96 -2.12 -3.34
N ILE A 61 8.47 -1.76 -4.54
CA ILE A 61 9.05 -2.19 -5.81
C ILE A 61 10.48 -1.65 -5.93
N ASN A 62 10.71 -0.37 -5.67
CA ASN A 62 12.05 0.22 -5.68
C ASN A 62 12.99 -0.50 -4.69
N LEU A 63 12.50 -0.81 -3.48
CA LEU A 63 13.26 -1.59 -2.50
C LEU A 63 13.54 -3.03 -2.95
N ILE A 64 12.82 -3.58 -3.92
CA ILE A 64 13.08 -4.92 -4.47
C ILE A 64 14.02 -4.82 -5.68
N GLU A 65 13.82 -3.81 -6.53
CA GLU A 65 14.57 -3.59 -7.78
C GLU A 65 15.97 -2.98 -7.57
N GLU A 66 16.25 -2.33 -6.43
CA GLU A 66 17.59 -1.84 -6.03
C GLU A 66 18.70 -2.94 -5.99
N ASP A 67 18.42 -4.20 -6.36
CA ASP A 67 19.41 -5.29 -6.51
C ASP A 67 19.81 -5.58 -7.97
N ASP A 68 19.09 -5.08 -8.99
CA ASP A 68 19.33 -5.45 -10.39
C ASP A 68 20.40 -4.57 -11.11
N ASP A 69 20.93 -3.54 -10.45
CA ASP A 69 21.87 -2.55 -11.02
C ASP A 69 23.36 -2.71 -10.58
N LEU A 70 23.78 -3.88 -10.08
CA LEU A 70 25.20 -4.19 -9.76
C LEU A 70 25.79 -5.37 -10.55
#